data_AF-A0A3C1FBH2-F1
#
_entry.id   AF-A0A3C1FBH2-F1
#
_cell.length_a   1.000
_cell.length_b   1.000
_cell.length_c   1.000
_cell.angle_alpha   90.00
_cell.angle_beta   90.00
_cell.angle_gamma   90.00
#
_symmetry.space_group_name_H-M   'P 1'
#
loop_
_entity.id
_entity.type
_entity.pdbx_description
1 polymer ?
#
loop_
_entity_poly.entity_id
_entity_poly.type
_entity_poly.pdbx_seq_one_letter_code
_entity_poly.pdbx_strand_id
1 'polypeptide(L)'
;MDVSKDAQGDLILVNLDSAEAVVDLVAYGPGGRLNAPRGISVKGGSEQAVPLSVIDRNDLPITVKVTTSQGRVAAFLRQFSWDRTAPYSSDWVPDGVAPATSLVLPGIPSGNGNRTLVVSNPGELTAGVDIDVLSPTGLSQLSDAQRIDVPPATTQTIELAPGLDGEAAGVRLTSNLPVTAAMLVDNGRPTASIDNAVAGYTPPLPPDAVWPVSLGTGTAGQLQLVNAAATEATVTLSIAKGTAAAVDTTVTVPAESSTTVALPKTLTTMIRIRTDSTMLYGSVVATSSSGGVKGIAVLDVVATEARSSRATIAYDPHLS
;
A
#
# COMPACT_ATOMS: atom_id res chain seq x y z
N MET A 1 19.25 -15.96 0.61
CA MET A 1 19.94 -14.75 0.11
C MET A 1 19.89 -14.81 -1.41
N ASP A 2 19.31 -13.78 -2.01
CA ASP A 2 19.22 -13.62 -3.47
C ASP A 2 20.63 -13.40 -4.05
N VAL A 3 20.99 -14.11 -5.11
CA VAL A 3 22.28 -14.02 -5.83
C VAL A 3 22.06 -13.90 -7.35
N SER A 4 20.82 -13.63 -7.79
CA SER A 4 20.48 -13.45 -9.19
C SER A 4 21.15 -12.22 -9.81
N LYS A 5 21.35 -12.25 -11.13
CA LYS A 5 21.72 -11.06 -11.92
C LYS A 5 20.49 -10.34 -12.50
N ASP A 6 19.31 -10.92 -12.33
CA ASP A 6 18.06 -10.37 -12.84
C ASP A 6 17.59 -9.18 -11.98
N ALA A 7 16.71 -8.35 -12.55
CA ALA A 7 16.17 -7.21 -11.85
C ALA A 7 15.27 -7.63 -10.67
N GLN A 8 15.44 -6.97 -9.53
CA GLN A 8 14.59 -7.17 -8.35
C GLN A 8 13.23 -6.47 -8.46
N GLY A 9 13.05 -5.67 -9.51
CA GLY A 9 11.78 -5.04 -9.86
C GLY A 9 11.82 -4.40 -11.23
N ASP A 10 10.64 -4.17 -11.80
CA ASP A 10 10.43 -3.48 -13.07
C ASP A 10 9.57 -2.24 -12.82
N LEU A 11 10.09 -1.08 -13.25
CA LEU A 11 9.32 0.16 -13.27
C LEU A 11 8.66 0.31 -14.65
N ILE A 12 7.33 0.31 -14.68
CA ILE A 12 6.53 0.45 -15.88
C ILE A 12 6.04 1.88 -15.97
N LEU A 13 6.46 2.59 -17.01
CA LEU A 13 6.12 3.98 -17.27
C LEU A 13 5.13 4.03 -18.43
N VAL A 14 3.96 4.61 -18.21
CA VAL A 14 2.90 4.73 -19.22
C VAL A 14 2.68 6.21 -19.53
N ASN A 15 2.88 6.58 -20.79
CA ASN A 15 2.60 7.92 -21.30
C ASN A 15 1.36 7.89 -22.19
N LEU A 16 0.23 8.35 -21.63
CA LEU A 16 -1.03 8.47 -22.35
C LEU A 16 -1.17 9.78 -23.12
N ASP A 17 -0.26 10.74 -22.91
CA ASP A 17 -0.21 11.99 -23.66
C ASP A 17 0.40 11.75 -25.05
N SER A 18 0.17 12.67 -25.99
CA SER A 18 0.70 12.54 -27.37
C SER A 18 2.16 12.98 -27.52
N ALA A 19 2.66 13.77 -26.57
CA ALA A 19 4.04 14.27 -26.56
C ALA A 19 4.95 13.33 -25.76
N GLU A 20 6.26 13.36 -26.04
CA GLU A 20 7.26 12.65 -25.24
C GLU A 20 7.30 13.18 -23.79
N ALA A 21 7.49 12.26 -22.85
CA ALA A 21 7.78 12.56 -21.46
C ALA A 21 9.23 12.14 -21.12
N VAL A 22 9.85 12.84 -20.18
CA VAL A 22 11.20 12.55 -19.70
C VAL A 22 11.14 12.31 -18.20
N VAL A 23 11.65 11.15 -17.78
CA VAL A 23 11.57 10.64 -16.41
C VAL A 23 12.96 10.54 -15.79
N ASP A 24 13.07 11.00 -14.56
CA ASP A 24 14.26 10.95 -13.72
C ASP A 24 13.99 10.09 -12.49
N LEU A 25 14.92 9.19 -12.15
CA LEU A 25 14.87 8.37 -10.95
C LEU A 25 15.85 8.88 -9.90
N VAL A 26 15.42 8.81 -8.64
CA VAL A 26 16.29 8.91 -7.47
C VAL A 26 16.07 7.68 -6.62
N ALA A 27 17.13 7.03 -6.19
CA ALA A 27 17.05 5.87 -5.31
C ALA A 27 17.74 6.14 -3.97
N TYR A 28 17.13 5.67 -2.89
CA TYR A 28 17.66 5.73 -1.53
C TYR A 28 17.79 4.30 -0.99
N GLY A 29 18.95 3.97 -0.45
CA GLY A 29 19.21 2.72 0.25
C GLY A 29 19.60 2.96 1.71
N PRO A 30 19.97 1.90 2.45
CA PRO A 30 20.40 2.01 3.86
C PRO A 30 21.63 2.90 4.05
N GLY A 31 22.55 2.91 3.08
CA GLY A 31 23.77 3.71 3.11
C GLY A 31 23.65 5.11 2.51
N GLY A 32 22.46 5.52 2.07
CA GLY A 32 22.23 6.82 1.44
C GLY A 32 21.77 6.70 -0.02
N ARG A 33 21.95 7.79 -0.76
CA ARG A 33 21.56 7.89 -2.16
C ARG A 33 22.33 6.90 -3.02
N LEU A 34 21.60 6.18 -3.88
CA LEU A 34 22.14 5.25 -4.87
C LEU A 34 22.18 5.90 -6.26
N ASN A 35 23.07 5.40 -7.10
CA ASN A 35 23.07 5.75 -8.51
C ASN A 35 21.77 5.24 -9.17
N ALA A 36 21.10 6.13 -9.88
CA ALA A 36 19.85 5.83 -10.57
C ALA A 36 19.80 6.58 -11.91
N PRO A 37 19.15 6.00 -12.94
CA PRO A 37 19.09 6.60 -14.27
C PRO A 37 18.27 7.90 -14.29
N ARG A 38 18.64 8.76 -15.23
CA ARG A 38 17.98 10.04 -15.52
C ARG A 38 17.75 10.18 -17.01
N GLY A 39 16.80 11.02 -17.40
CA GLY A 39 16.52 11.31 -18.80
C GLY A 39 15.88 10.13 -19.56
N ILE A 40 15.12 9.28 -18.87
CA ILE A 40 14.42 8.16 -19.50
C ILE A 40 13.29 8.75 -20.36
N SER A 41 13.47 8.71 -21.69
CA SER A 41 12.42 9.10 -22.64
C SER A 41 11.31 8.04 -22.66
N VAL A 42 10.07 8.49 -22.63
CA VAL A 42 8.86 7.68 -22.82
C VAL A 42 8.01 8.34 -23.90
N LYS A 43 7.92 7.69 -25.07
CA LYS A 43 7.20 8.23 -26.23
C LYS A 43 5.71 8.41 -25.91
N GLY A 44 5.07 9.36 -26.57
CA GLY A 44 3.62 9.56 -26.47
C GLY A 44 2.82 8.32 -26.92
N GLY A 45 1.72 8.05 -26.23
CA GLY A 45 0.85 6.90 -26.48
C GLY A 45 1.54 5.54 -26.32
N SER A 46 2.55 5.44 -25.45
CA SER A 46 3.35 4.23 -25.29
C SER A 46 3.59 3.87 -23.82
N GLU A 47 4.01 2.62 -23.60
CA GLU A 47 4.58 2.18 -22.33
C GLU A 47 6.06 1.86 -22.48
N GLN A 48 6.80 1.96 -21.39
CA GLN A 48 8.19 1.56 -21.28
C GLN A 48 8.45 0.87 -19.95
N ALA A 49 8.90 -0.38 -20.01
CA ALA A 49 9.43 -1.11 -18.85
C ALA A 49 10.91 -0.77 -18.65
N VAL A 50 11.28 -0.40 -17.42
CA VAL A 50 12.64 -0.07 -16.99
C VAL A 50 13.03 -1.07 -15.91
N PRO A 51 13.84 -2.10 -16.24
CA PRO A 51 14.36 -3.03 -15.25
C PRO A 51 15.22 -2.29 -14.23
N LEU A 52 14.95 -2.47 -12.94
CA LEU A 52 15.68 -1.77 -11.88
C LEU A 52 17.06 -2.38 -11.57
N SER A 53 17.54 -3.35 -12.37
CA SER A 53 18.94 -3.81 -12.34
C SER A 53 19.95 -2.72 -12.73
N VAL A 54 19.47 -1.56 -13.20
CA VAL A 54 20.25 -0.33 -13.40
C VAL A 54 20.65 0.37 -12.11
N ILE A 55 20.05 0.00 -10.97
CA ILE A 55 20.45 0.45 -9.63
C ILE A 55 21.26 -0.69 -9.01
N ASP A 56 22.38 -0.33 -8.35
CA ASP A 56 23.21 -1.32 -7.67
C ASP A 56 22.40 -2.14 -6.67
N ARG A 57 22.59 -3.45 -6.72
CA ARG A 57 21.83 -4.40 -5.92
C ARG A 57 22.08 -4.19 -4.43
N ASN A 58 21.01 -4.28 -3.63
CA ASN A 58 21.06 -4.10 -2.18
C ASN A 58 20.44 -5.31 -1.46
N ASP A 59 20.98 -5.64 -0.29
CA ASP A 59 20.44 -6.70 0.56
C ASP A 59 19.24 -6.23 1.39
N LEU A 60 19.07 -4.91 1.54
CA LEU A 60 17.94 -4.27 2.20
C LEU A 60 17.06 -3.53 1.19
N PRO A 61 15.76 -3.32 1.52
CA PRO A 61 14.85 -2.53 0.69
C PRO A 61 15.41 -1.15 0.32
N ILE A 62 15.13 -0.73 -0.91
CA ILE A 62 15.43 0.61 -1.41
C ILE A 62 14.12 1.34 -1.70
N THR A 63 14.18 2.67 -1.73
CA THR A 63 13.06 3.52 -2.14
C THR A 63 13.41 4.23 -3.43
N VAL A 64 12.54 4.14 -4.43
CA VAL A 64 12.68 4.84 -5.71
C VAL A 64 11.68 5.99 -5.79
N LYS A 65 12.18 7.20 -6.00
CA LYS A 65 11.39 8.39 -6.33
C LYS A 65 11.42 8.58 -7.85
N VAL A 66 10.24 8.60 -8.44
CA VAL A 66 10.03 8.86 -9.87
C VAL A 66 9.59 10.32 -10.03
N THR A 67 10.26 11.06 -10.89
CA THR A 67 9.89 12.45 -11.23
C THR A 67 9.92 12.65 -12.72
N THR A 68 9.00 13.46 -13.26
CA THR A 68 9.09 13.91 -14.65
C THR A 68 9.76 15.27 -14.72
N SER A 69 10.74 15.43 -15.62
CA SER A 69 11.31 16.73 -15.97
C SER A 69 10.60 17.35 -17.19
N GLN A 70 9.90 16.53 -17.98
CA GLN A 70 9.03 16.95 -19.07
C GLN A 70 7.84 15.97 -19.19
N GLY A 71 6.65 16.51 -19.49
CA GLY A 71 5.45 15.69 -19.66
C GLY A 71 4.98 15.01 -18.37
N ARG A 72 4.15 13.98 -18.52
CA ARG A 72 3.58 13.20 -17.42
C ARG A 72 3.60 11.72 -17.78
N VAL A 73 3.73 10.88 -16.77
CA VAL A 73 3.59 9.42 -16.90
C VAL A 73 2.79 8.90 -15.71
N ALA A 74 2.05 7.81 -15.92
CA ALA A 74 1.73 6.91 -14.82
C ALA A 74 2.92 5.97 -14.60
N ALA A 75 3.23 5.67 -13.35
CA ALA A 75 4.38 4.86 -12.98
C ALA A 75 3.92 3.73 -12.06
N PHE A 76 4.22 2.50 -12.44
CA PHE A 76 3.86 1.30 -11.67
C PHE A 76 5.13 0.51 -11.39
N LEU A 77 5.31 0.06 -10.16
CA LEU A 77 6.46 -0.75 -9.79
C LEU A 77 5.99 -2.16 -9.46
N ARG A 78 6.50 -3.13 -10.21
CA ARG A 78 6.39 -4.54 -9.86
C ARG A 78 7.69 -4.98 -9.21
N GLN A 79 7.61 -5.51 -8.00
CA GLN A 79 8.77 -6.09 -7.32
C GLN A 79 8.74 -7.62 -7.40
N PHE A 80 9.92 -8.23 -7.31
CA PHE A 80 10.11 -9.67 -7.28
C PHE A 80 10.89 -10.06 -6.03
N SER A 81 10.43 -11.12 -5.36
CA SER A 81 11.14 -11.72 -4.24
C SER A 81 11.83 -12.99 -4.69
N TRP A 82 13.08 -13.18 -4.25
CA TRP A 82 13.98 -14.17 -4.81
C TRP A 82 14.55 -15.12 -3.76
N ASP A 83 14.60 -16.41 -4.08
CA ASP A 83 15.43 -17.39 -3.37
C ASP A 83 16.58 -17.80 -4.30
N ARG A 84 17.77 -17.32 -3.95
CA ARG A 84 18.99 -17.43 -4.76
C ARG A 84 18.80 -16.88 -6.17
N THR A 85 18.43 -17.71 -7.13
CA THR A 85 18.29 -17.34 -8.55
C THR A 85 16.88 -17.57 -9.08
N ALA A 86 15.92 -17.95 -8.22
CA ALA A 86 14.54 -18.20 -8.63
C ALA A 86 13.60 -17.19 -7.95
N PRO A 87 12.74 -16.48 -8.69
CA PRO A 87 11.70 -15.66 -8.08
C PRO A 87 10.64 -16.58 -7.48
N TYR A 88 10.23 -16.32 -6.23
CA TYR A 88 9.19 -17.09 -5.54
C TYR A 88 7.90 -16.30 -5.31
N SER A 89 7.96 -14.97 -5.35
CA SER A 89 6.79 -14.09 -5.23
C SER A 89 7.01 -12.83 -6.06
N SER A 90 5.92 -12.18 -6.44
CA SER A 90 5.94 -10.86 -7.07
C SER A 90 4.70 -10.10 -6.64
N ASP A 91 4.87 -8.82 -6.34
CA ASP A 91 3.74 -7.96 -6.01
C ASP A 91 3.89 -6.58 -6.66
N TRP A 92 2.77 -5.88 -6.80
CA TRP A 92 2.76 -4.47 -7.15
C TRP A 92 3.02 -3.64 -5.91
N VAL A 93 3.92 -2.67 -6.01
CA VAL A 93 4.11 -1.68 -4.95
C VAL A 93 3.02 -0.62 -5.11
N PRO A 94 2.20 -0.36 -4.08
CA PRO A 94 1.19 0.69 -4.13
C PRO A 94 1.78 2.04 -4.48
N ASP A 95 1.00 2.87 -5.16
CA ASP A 95 1.40 4.23 -5.52
C ASP A 95 1.75 5.02 -4.25
N GLY A 96 2.96 5.57 -4.21
CA GLY A 96 3.41 6.38 -3.09
C GLY A 96 2.64 7.71 -3.02
N VAL A 97 2.06 8.02 -1.87
CA VAL A 97 1.59 9.37 -1.56
C VAL A 97 2.83 10.30 -1.42
N ALA A 98 2.63 11.62 -1.44
CA ALA A 98 3.71 12.57 -1.20
C ALA A 98 4.25 12.43 0.25
N PRO A 99 5.59 12.49 0.46
CA PRO A 99 6.18 12.41 1.79
C PRO A 99 5.55 13.38 2.78
N ALA A 100 5.26 12.92 3.99
CA ALA A 100 4.49 13.65 5.00
C ALA A 100 5.06 13.46 6.40
N THR A 101 4.60 14.28 7.35
CA THR A 101 4.97 14.18 8.77
C THR A 101 4.01 13.30 9.58
N SER A 102 2.88 12.90 8.99
CA SER A 102 1.89 11.99 9.59
C SER A 102 1.46 11.00 8.52
N LEU A 103 1.69 9.71 8.75
CA LEU A 103 1.35 8.64 7.83
C LEU A 103 0.52 7.59 8.56
N VAL A 104 -0.43 6.97 7.86
CA VAL A 104 -1.16 5.81 8.38
C VAL A 104 -1.12 4.72 7.31
N LEU A 105 -0.60 3.55 7.69
CA LEU A 105 -0.54 2.34 6.88
C LEU A 105 -1.63 1.38 7.36
N PRO A 106 -2.78 1.31 6.68
CA PRO A 106 -3.70 0.20 6.86
C PRO A 106 -3.16 -1.05 6.15
N GLY A 107 -3.84 -2.18 6.31
CA GLY A 107 -3.60 -3.40 5.54
C GLY A 107 -2.58 -4.36 6.13
N ILE A 108 -2.18 -4.19 7.39
CA ILE A 108 -1.27 -5.12 8.03
C ILE A 108 -2.05 -6.39 8.41
N PRO A 109 -1.75 -7.54 7.78
CA PRO A 109 -2.48 -8.77 8.02
C PRO A 109 -2.14 -9.35 9.39
N SER A 110 -3.10 -10.05 9.99
CA SER A 110 -2.83 -10.95 11.12
C SER A 110 -1.94 -12.13 10.70
N GLY A 111 -1.40 -12.83 11.68
CA GLY A 111 -0.56 -14.02 11.49
C GLY A 111 0.90 -13.79 11.87
N ASN A 112 1.74 -14.79 11.60
CA ASN A 112 3.10 -14.91 12.08
C ASN A 112 4.17 -14.61 11.00
N GLY A 113 3.78 -13.98 9.91
CA GLY A 113 4.70 -13.59 8.85
C GLY A 113 5.53 -12.36 9.20
N ASN A 114 6.57 -12.07 8.42
CA ASN A 114 7.37 -10.86 8.63
C ASN A 114 6.51 -9.60 8.37
N ARG A 115 6.80 -8.54 9.10
CA ARG A 115 6.14 -7.23 9.03
C ARG A 115 7.22 -6.16 9.05
N THR A 116 7.94 -6.04 7.95
CA THR A 116 9.07 -5.14 7.84
C THR A 116 8.60 -3.76 7.39
N LEU A 117 8.55 -2.80 8.31
CA LEU A 117 8.31 -1.40 8.00
C LEU A 117 9.54 -0.84 7.29
N VAL A 118 9.33 -0.23 6.13
CA VAL A 118 10.34 0.48 5.35
C VAL A 118 10.03 1.97 5.45
N VAL A 119 10.96 2.77 5.96
CA VAL A 119 10.82 4.22 6.09
C VAL A 119 11.94 4.91 5.34
N SER A 120 11.61 5.88 4.49
CA SER A 120 12.58 6.63 3.71
C SER A 120 12.48 8.12 3.99
N ASN A 121 13.63 8.74 4.19
CA ASN A 121 13.77 10.18 4.39
C ASN A 121 14.37 10.80 3.12
N PRO A 122 13.54 11.44 2.27
CA PRO A 122 14.02 12.10 1.06
C PRO A 122 14.65 13.48 1.33
N GLY A 123 14.72 13.93 2.59
CA GLY A 123 15.24 15.22 2.98
C GLY A 123 16.74 15.23 3.28
N GLU A 124 17.22 16.41 3.70
CA GLU A 124 18.64 16.72 3.94
C GLU A 124 19.04 16.65 5.43
N LEU A 125 18.07 16.44 6.33
CA LEU A 125 18.26 16.37 7.79
C LEU A 125 17.72 15.05 8.33
N THR A 126 18.29 14.54 9.42
CA THR A 126 17.78 13.33 10.09
C THR A 126 16.36 13.54 10.58
N ALA A 127 15.44 12.68 10.12
CA ALA A 127 14.07 12.64 10.57
C ALA A 127 13.96 11.66 11.74
N GLY A 128 13.34 12.07 12.84
CA GLY A 128 13.01 11.14 13.91
C GLY A 128 11.51 10.83 13.85
N VAL A 129 11.19 9.53 13.78
CA VAL A 129 9.87 8.99 13.46
C VAL A 129 9.39 8.11 14.62
N ASP A 130 8.28 8.49 15.21
CA ASP A 130 7.55 7.71 16.23
C ASP A 130 6.60 6.72 15.54
N ILE A 131 6.50 5.51 16.09
CA ILE A 131 5.79 4.39 15.49
C ILE A 131 4.74 3.83 16.45
N ASP A 132 3.50 3.91 16.02
CA ASP A 132 2.33 3.50 16.77
C ASP A 132 1.61 2.35 16.06
N VAL A 133 1.24 1.31 16.79
CA VAL A 133 0.40 0.22 16.29
C VAL A 133 -1.04 0.47 16.70
N LEU A 134 -1.96 0.43 15.74
CA LEU A 134 -3.39 0.63 15.94
C LEU A 134 -4.11 -0.71 15.72
N SER A 135 -4.18 -1.55 16.75
CA SER A 135 -4.83 -2.86 16.66
C SER A 135 -6.29 -2.81 17.18
N PRO A 136 -7.08 -3.89 17.07
CA PRO A 136 -8.41 -3.97 17.64
C PRO A 136 -8.47 -3.80 19.16
N THR A 137 -7.36 -4.04 19.86
CA THR A 137 -7.26 -3.83 21.31
C THR A 137 -6.87 -2.39 21.68
N GLY A 138 -6.52 -1.58 20.68
CA GLY A 138 -6.24 -0.15 20.80
C GLY A 138 -4.83 0.21 20.37
N LEU A 139 -4.39 1.41 20.80
CA LEU A 139 -3.04 1.90 20.56
C LEU A 139 -2.04 1.11 21.40
N SER A 140 -1.00 0.58 20.75
CA SER A 140 0.16 0.04 21.41
C SER A 140 1.44 0.65 20.84
N GLN A 141 2.45 0.75 21.70
CA GLN A 141 3.80 1.19 21.36
C GLN A 141 4.70 -0.03 21.28
N LEU A 142 5.69 0.01 20.38
CA LEU A 142 6.72 -1.01 20.32
C LEU A 142 7.69 -0.82 21.49
N SER A 143 7.96 -1.87 22.27
CA SER A 143 8.84 -1.79 23.44
C SER A 143 10.27 -1.36 23.09
N ASP A 144 10.78 -1.80 21.92
CA ASP A 144 12.18 -1.63 21.53
C ASP A 144 12.38 -0.76 20.27
N ALA A 145 11.28 -0.27 19.66
CA ALA A 145 11.31 0.48 18.40
C ALA A 145 10.29 1.63 18.35
N GLN A 146 10.04 2.27 19.50
CA GLN A 146 9.08 3.37 19.64
C GLN A 146 9.43 4.57 18.74
N ARG A 147 10.73 4.84 18.56
CA ARG A 147 11.24 5.92 17.70
C ARG A 147 12.47 5.45 16.94
N ILE A 148 12.53 5.81 15.66
CA ILE A 148 13.72 5.64 14.84
C ILE A 148 14.25 6.97 14.32
N ASP A 149 15.56 7.04 14.17
CA ASP A 149 16.22 8.11 13.43
C ASP A 149 16.49 7.62 12.00
N VAL A 150 16.00 8.36 11.01
CA VAL A 150 16.16 8.08 9.58
C VAL A 150 17.08 9.17 9.01
N PRO A 151 18.37 8.86 8.77
CA PRO A 151 19.32 9.83 8.22
C PRO A 151 18.89 10.40 6.86
N PRO A 152 19.44 11.56 6.45
CA PRO A 152 19.16 12.18 5.16
C PRO A 152 19.37 11.22 3.98
N ALA A 153 18.47 11.25 3.00
CA ALA A 153 18.56 10.47 1.77
C ALA A 153 18.78 8.95 1.99
N THR A 154 18.26 8.38 3.08
CA THR A 154 18.34 6.94 3.38
C THR A 154 16.98 6.28 3.41
N THR A 155 17.00 4.95 3.27
CA THR A 155 15.87 4.06 3.57
C THR A 155 16.27 3.11 4.70
N GLN A 156 15.49 3.09 5.78
CA GLN A 156 15.69 2.25 6.95
C GLN A 156 14.56 1.23 7.07
N THR A 157 14.83 0.12 7.76
CA THR A 157 13.84 -0.94 8.00
C THR A 157 13.72 -1.31 9.46
N ILE A 158 12.53 -1.69 9.89
CA ILE A 158 12.25 -2.19 11.25
C ILE A 158 11.30 -3.38 11.15
N GLU A 159 11.60 -4.44 11.88
CA GLU A 159 10.70 -5.58 12.00
C GLU A 159 9.65 -5.32 13.08
N LEU A 160 8.36 -5.31 12.71
CA LEU A 160 7.25 -5.00 13.59
C LEU A 160 6.52 -6.24 14.11
N ALA A 161 6.75 -7.44 13.54
CA ALA A 161 6.03 -8.64 13.92
C ALA A 161 6.02 -8.92 15.44
N PRO A 162 7.13 -8.73 16.19
CA PRO A 162 7.13 -8.93 17.65
C PRO A 162 6.14 -8.04 18.41
N GLY A 163 5.87 -6.83 17.92
CA GLY A 163 4.98 -5.87 18.58
C GLY A 163 3.51 -5.94 18.15
N LEU A 164 3.19 -6.76 17.16
CA LEU A 164 1.83 -6.94 16.63
C LEU A 164 1.07 -8.09 17.30
N ASP A 165 1.76 -8.99 18.03
CA ASP A 165 1.20 -10.21 18.64
C ASP A 165 0.34 -11.06 17.67
N GLY A 166 0.68 -11.01 16.38
CA GLY A 166 -0.06 -11.68 15.32
C GLY A 166 -1.44 -11.11 15.01
N GLU A 167 -1.82 -9.96 15.57
CA GLU A 167 -3.07 -9.25 15.25
C GLU A 167 -2.98 -8.52 13.91
N ALA A 168 -4.13 -8.34 13.25
CA ALA A 168 -4.23 -7.40 12.14
C ALA A 168 -4.24 -5.99 12.72
N ALA A 169 -3.49 -5.06 12.15
CA ALA A 169 -3.39 -3.70 12.68
C ALA A 169 -3.24 -2.64 11.57
N GLY A 170 -3.40 -1.38 11.94
CA GLY A 170 -2.78 -0.27 11.22
C GLY A 170 -1.48 0.14 11.90
N VAL A 171 -0.63 0.88 11.18
CA VAL A 171 0.53 1.58 11.76
C VAL A 171 0.40 3.06 11.51
N ARG A 172 0.58 3.88 12.54
CA ARG A 172 0.68 5.33 12.45
C ARG A 172 2.13 5.74 12.64
N LEU A 173 2.63 6.60 11.75
CA LEU A 173 3.95 7.22 11.86
C LEU A 173 3.79 8.71 12.11
N THR A 174 4.46 9.22 13.13
CA THR A 174 4.56 10.66 13.40
C THR A 174 6.02 11.08 13.30
N SER A 175 6.32 12.04 12.41
CA SER A 175 7.69 12.46 12.12
C SER A 175 7.85 13.97 12.26
N ASN A 176 9.02 14.40 12.71
CA ASN A 176 9.37 15.82 12.74
C ASN A 176 9.70 16.39 11.34
N LEU A 177 9.96 15.54 10.34
CA LEU A 177 10.26 15.91 8.95
C LEU A 177 9.49 15.00 7.96
N PRO A 178 9.23 15.45 6.73
CA PRO A 178 8.53 14.62 5.74
C PRO A 178 9.27 13.31 5.43
N VAL A 179 8.57 12.18 5.59
CA VAL A 179 9.05 10.83 5.26
C VAL A 179 8.02 10.10 4.40
N THR A 180 8.44 9.02 3.75
CA THR A 180 7.54 8.05 3.09
C THR A 180 7.73 6.68 3.73
N ALA A 181 6.70 5.83 3.67
CA ALA A 181 6.79 4.49 4.24
C ALA A 181 5.98 3.46 3.47
N ALA A 182 6.35 2.19 3.63
CA ALA A 182 5.58 1.04 3.19
C ALA A 182 5.82 -0.11 4.16
N MET A 183 4.91 -1.09 4.18
CA MET A 183 5.08 -2.33 4.92
C MET A 183 5.32 -3.47 3.93
N LEU A 184 6.44 -4.16 4.06
CA LEU A 184 6.64 -5.46 3.41
C LEU A 184 6.09 -6.54 4.34
N VAL A 185 5.12 -7.32 3.86
CA VAL A 185 4.50 -8.40 4.63
C VAL A 185 4.63 -9.72 3.91
N ASP A 186 4.61 -10.80 4.68
CA ASP A 186 4.49 -12.15 4.12
C ASP A 186 3.43 -12.99 4.86
N ASN A 187 3.11 -14.14 4.26
CA ASN A 187 2.10 -15.07 4.76
C ASN A 187 2.59 -16.02 5.88
N GLY A 188 3.84 -15.90 6.35
CA GLY A 188 4.45 -16.71 7.42
C GLY A 188 4.67 -18.18 7.07
N ARG A 189 4.73 -18.52 5.77
CA ARG A 189 4.89 -19.91 5.30
C ARG A 189 6.36 -20.25 4.97
N PRO A 190 6.70 -21.55 4.87
CA PRO A 190 8.01 -21.97 4.36
C PRO A 190 8.23 -21.50 2.92
N THR A 191 9.48 -21.41 2.48
CA THR A 191 9.89 -20.90 1.15
C THR A 191 9.14 -21.52 -0.04
N ALA A 192 8.72 -22.78 0.04
CA ALA A 192 7.96 -23.43 -1.04
C ALA A 192 6.51 -22.90 -1.21
N SER A 193 6.01 -22.13 -0.26
CA SER A 193 4.64 -21.60 -0.23
C SER A 193 4.57 -20.17 0.32
N ILE A 194 5.72 -19.52 0.48
CA ILE A 194 5.81 -18.12 0.92
C ILE A 194 5.26 -17.23 -0.19
N ASP A 195 4.51 -16.22 0.22
CA ASP A 195 4.03 -15.17 -0.66
C ASP A 195 4.07 -13.86 0.11
N ASN A 196 4.38 -12.79 -0.60
CA ASN A 196 4.65 -11.47 -0.04
C ASN A 196 3.63 -10.47 -0.59
N ALA A 197 3.35 -9.45 0.19
CA ALA A 197 2.60 -8.29 -0.26
C ALA A 197 3.22 -6.98 0.24
N VAL A 198 2.82 -5.86 -0.37
CA VAL A 198 3.16 -4.51 0.08
C VAL A 198 1.91 -3.76 0.51
N ALA A 199 1.94 -3.19 1.72
CA ALA A 199 0.94 -2.22 2.13
C ALA A 199 1.52 -0.81 2.08
N GLY A 200 0.81 0.11 1.43
CA GLY A 200 1.16 1.52 1.37
C GLY A 200 0.62 2.29 2.56
N TYR A 201 1.11 3.52 2.74
CA TYR A 201 0.37 4.50 3.53
C TYR A 201 -0.64 5.22 2.63
N THR A 202 -1.80 5.53 3.19
CA THR A 202 -2.94 6.04 2.43
C THR A 202 -3.39 7.40 2.93
N PRO A 203 -4.03 8.23 2.09
CA PRO A 203 -4.82 9.35 2.58
C PRO A 203 -6.05 8.84 3.35
N PRO A 204 -6.66 9.68 4.21
CA PRO A 204 -7.94 9.35 4.83
C PRO A 204 -9.02 9.04 3.79
N LEU A 205 -9.94 8.15 4.15
CA LEU A 205 -11.12 7.83 3.36
C LEU A 205 -11.96 9.11 3.11
N PRO A 206 -12.48 9.29 1.89
CA PRO A 206 -13.43 10.37 1.62
C PRO A 206 -14.77 10.11 2.35
N PRO A 207 -15.62 11.13 2.52
CA PRO A 207 -16.87 10.99 3.30
C PRO A 207 -17.86 9.97 2.74
N ASP A 208 -17.84 9.73 1.42
CA ASP A 208 -18.70 8.77 0.73
C ASP A 208 -18.03 8.31 -0.58
N ALA A 209 -17.79 7.01 -0.71
CA ALA A 209 -17.15 6.44 -1.89
C ALA A 209 -17.46 4.96 -2.06
N VAL A 210 -17.33 4.48 -3.30
CA VAL A 210 -17.58 3.09 -3.70
C VAL A 210 -16.35 2.49 -4.37
N TRP A 211 -15.96 1.29 -3.91
CA TRP A 211 -14.87 0.49 -4.47
C TRP A 211 -15.37 -0.86 -4.99
N PRO A 212 -15.17 -1.16 -6.29
CA PRO A 212 -15.37 -2.50 -6.82
C PRO A 212 -14.20 -3.40 -6.40
N VAL A 213 -14.49 -4.48 -5.68
CA VAL A 213 -13.47 -5.45 -5.26
C VAL A 213 -13.90 -6.86 -5.68
N SER A 214 -13.08 -7.51 -6.50
CA SER A 214 -13.32 -8.84 -7.04
C SER A 214 -12.26 -9.82 -6.56
N LEU A 215 -12.45 -10.37 -5.35
CA LEU A 215 -11.50 -11.33 -4.77
C LEU A 215 -11.69 -12.77 -5.26
N GLY A 216 -12.88 -13.08 -5.79
CA GLY A 216 -13.25 -14.42 -6.21
C GLY A 216 -13.85 -15.29 -5.11
N THR A 217 -14.31 -16.49 -5.47
CA THR A 217 -15.04 -17.39 -4.57
C THR A 217 -14.14 -18.23 -3.65
N GLY A 218 -12.86 -18.39 -4.00
CA GLY A 218 -11.87 -19.14 -3.22
C GLY A 218 -11.07 -18.29 -2.22
N THR A 219 -11.25 -16.97 -2.23
CA THR A 219 -10.42 -16.01 -1.49
C THR A 219 -11.15 -15.51 -0.26
N ALA A 220 -10.48 -15.44 0.89
CA ALA A 220 -10.98 -14.76 2.07
C ALA A 220 -10.51 -13.30 2.03
N GLY A 221 -11.46 -12.36 2.04
CA GLY A 221 -11.18 -10.93 2.11
C GLY A 221 -11.61 -10.34 3.44
N GLN A 222 -10.87 -9.37 3.94
CA GLN A 222 -11.25 -8.53 5.05
C GLN A 222 -11.03 -7.07 4.67
N LEU A 223 -12.04 -6.24 4.86
CA LEU A 223 -11.87 -4.78 4.89
C LEU A 223 -11.33 -4.43 6.27
N GLN A 224 -10.15 -3.82 6.33
CA GLN A 224 -9.61 -3.24 7.55
C GLN A 224 -9.87 -1.73 7.54
N LEU A 225 -10.43 -1.23 8.64
CA LEU A 225 -10.62 0.18 8.91
C LEU A 225 -9.70 0.56 10.07
N VAL A 226 -8.91 1.61 9.89
CA VAL A 226 -7.96 2.11 10.89
C VAL A 226 -8.37 3.54 11.26
N ASN A 227 -8.65 3.77 12.54
CA ASN A 227 -9.00 5.08 13.06
C ASN A 227 -7.79 5.66 13.80
N ALA A 228 -7.18 6.69 13.24
CA ALA A 228 -6.04 7.37 13.85
C ALA A 228 -6.46 8.54 14.77
N ALA A 229 -7.77 8.84 14.88
CA ALA A 229 -8.28 9.89 15.75
C ALA A 229 -8.38 9.42 17.22
N ALA A 230 -8.27 10.38 18.13
CA ALA A 230 -8.51 10.20 19.57
C ALA A 230 -10.00 10.03 19.94
N THR A 231 -10.90 10.03 18.96
CA THR A 231 -12.33 9.79 19.14
C THR A 231 -12.79 8.63 18.27
N GLU A 232 -13.79 7.91 18.73
CA GLU A 232 -14.44 6.84 17.97
C GLU A 232 -15.01 7.36 16.63
N ALA A 233 -14.92 6.53 15.59
CA ALA A 233 -15.52 6.78 14.29
C ALA A 233 -16.70 5.84 14.05
N THR A 234 -17.82 6.38 13.58
CA THR A 234 -18.95 5.59 13.06
C THR A 234 -18.88 5.53 11.54
N VAL A 235 -19.08 4.34 11.00
CA VAL A 235 -18.98 4.05 9.56
C VAL A 235 -20.26 3.37 9.10
N THR A 236 -20.91 3.90 8.07
CA THR A 236 -21.97 3.17 7.38
C THR A 236 -21.38 2.42 6.20
N LEU A 237 -21.37 1.09 6.29
CA LEU A 237 -20.90 0.18 5.24
C LEU A 237 -22.07 -0.40 4.46
N SER A 238 -21.99 -0.36 3.14
CA SER A 238 -22.88 -1.11 2.25
C SER A 238 -22.03 -2.07 1.43
N ILE A 239 -22.20 -3.37 1.63
CA ILE A 239 -21.47 -4.40 0.89
C ILE A 239 -22.46 -5.11 -0.05
N ALA A 240 -22.38 -4.83 -1.35
CA ALA A 240 -23.19 -5.50 -2.36
C ALA A 240 -22.50 -6.79 -2.84
N LYS A 241 -23.28 -7.83 -3.08
CA LYS A 241 -22.83 -9.10 -3.67
C LYS A 241 -23.54 -9.35 -5.00
N GLY A 242 -22.79 -9.38 -6.09
CA GLY A 242 -23.37 -9.53 -7.43
C GLY A 242 -24.38 -8.40 -7.72
N THR A 243 -25.61 -8.78 -8.10
CA THR A 243 -26.71 -7.84 -8.38
C THR A 243 -27.64 -7.60 -7.19
N ALA A 244 -27.38 -8.21 -6.03
CA ALA A 244 -28.21 -8.03 -4.86
C ALA A 244 -28.08 -6.61 -4.29
N ALA A 245 -29.19 -6.07 -3.77
CA ALA A 245 -29.16 -4.81 -3.04
C ALA A 245 -28.23 -4.92 -1.82
N ALA A 246 -27.34 -3.94 -1.66
CA ALA A 246 -26.52 -3.83 -0.46
C ALA A 246 -27.41 -3.43 0.73
N VAL A 247 -27.13 -4.01 1.89
CA VAL A 247 -27.75 -3.60 3.17
C VAL A 247 -26.74 -2.72 3.90
N ASP A 248 -27.22 -1.59 4.39
CA ASP A 248 -26.43 -0.70 5.22
C ASP A 248 -26.23 -1.32 6.60
N THR A 249 -24.98 -1.35 7.04
CA THR A 249 -24.57 -1.78 8.37
C THR A 249 -23.72 -0.70 9.01
N THR A 250 -23.95 -0.44 10.28
CA THR A 250 -23.13 0.47 11.06
C THR A 250 -21.97 -0.30 11.68
N VAL A 251 -20.76 0.16 11.43
CA VAL A 251 -19.53 -0.32 12.06
C VAL A 251 -18.93 0.80 12.87
N THR A 252 -18.58 0.48 14.11
CA THR A 252 -17.87 1.38 15.00
C THR A 252 -16.39 1.03 14.98
N VAL A 253 -15.53 2.02 14.81
CA VAL A 253 -14.07 1.87 14.92
C VAL A 253 -13.62 2.71 16.11
N PRO A 254 -13.18 2.10 17.22
CA PRO A 254 -12.76 2.82 18.42
C PRO A 254 -11.66 3.86 18.13
N ALA A 255 -11.47 4.79 19.07
CA ALA A 255 -10.35 5.74 19.01
C ALA A 255 -9.01 4.99 18.95
N GLU A 256 -8.09 5.49 18.10
CA GLU A 256 -6.72 4.97 17.97
C GLU A 256 -6.63 3.44 17.87
N SER A 257 -7.48 2.86 17.02
CA SER A 257 -7.67 1.42 16.91
C SER A 257 -7.96 1.01 15.46
N SER A 258 -8.07 -0.29 15.21
CA SER A 258 -8.54 -0.82 13.94
C SER A 258 -9.68 -1.82 14.12
N THR A 259 -10.44 -2.04 13.05
CA THR A 259 -11.53 -3.01 13.00
C THR A 259 -11.53 -3.69 11.65
N THR A 260 -11.77 -5.00 11.64
CA THR A 260 -11.90 -5.76 10.39
C THR A 260 -13.34 -6.18 10.15
N VAL A 261 -13.74 -6.18 8.87
CA VAL A 261 -15.05 -6.61 8.40
C VAL A 261 -14.85 -7.65 7.32
N ALA A 262 -15.37 -8.86 7.53
CA ALA A 262 -15.26 -9.93 6.57
C ALA A 262 -16.01 -9.60 5.27
N LEU A 263 -15.35 -9.79 4.13
CA LEU A 263 -15.94 -9.61 2.81
C LEU A 263 -16.54 -10.92 2.28
N PRO A 264 -17.64 -10.86 1.53
CA PRO A 264 -18.24 -12.05 0.94
C PRO A 264 -17.31 -12.68 -0.11
N LYS A 265 -17.26 -14.02 -0.11
CA LYS A 265 -16.54 -14.78 -1.15
C LYS A 265 -17.35 -14.83 -2.45
N THR A 266 -17.15 -13.83 -3.31
CA THR A 266 -17.88 -13.69 -4.57
C THR A 266 -17.02 -13.04 -5.65
N LEU A 267 -17.41 -13.22 -6.91
CA LEU A 267 -16.73 -12.62 -8.07
C LEU A 267 -16.99 -11.11 -8.20
N THR A 268 -18.04 -10.60 -7.56
CA THR A 268 -18.41 -9.18 -7.66
C THR A 268 -18.82 -8.67 -6.29
N THR A 269 -17.94 -7.90 -5.66
CA THR A 269 -18.25 -7.16 -4.43
C THR A 269 -18.14 -5.68 -4.71
N MET A 270 -19.12 -4.90 -4.25
CA MET A 270 -19.03 -3.44 -4.20
C MET A 270 -19.04 -3.04 -2.74
N ILE A 271 -18.03 -2.29 -2.30
CA ILE A 271 -17.92 -1.78 -0.94
C ILE A 271 -18.19 -0.28 -1.02
N ARG A 272 -19.27 0.18 -0.38
CA ARG A 272 -19.49 1.61 -0.14
C ARG A 272 -19.16 1.91 1.31
N ILE A 273 -18.33 2.92 1.52
CA ILE A 273 -17.93 3.40 2.84
C ILE A 273 -18.40 4.84 2.97
N ARG A 274 -19.13 5.12 4.06
CA ARG A 274 -19.55 6.47 4.44
C ARG A 274 -19.12 6.76 5.86
N THR A 275 -18.50 7.91 6.09
CA THR A 275 -18.05 8.35 7.41
C THR A 275 -17.89 9.87 7.45
N ASP A 276 -18.06 10.46 8.63
CA ASP A 276 -17.73 11.87 8.87
C ASP A 276 -16.30 12.04 9.42
N SER A 277 -15.59 10.94 9.68
CA SER A 277 -14.20 10.99 10.18
C SER A 277 -13.22 11.42 9.10
N THR A 278 -12.33 12.34 9.44
CA THR A 278 -11.23 12.79 8.58
C THR A 278 -9.91 12.06 8.86
N MET A 279 -9.92 11.07 9.76
CA MET A 279 -8.74 10.28 10.16
C MET A 279 -9.05 8.77 10.17
N LEU A 280 -9.97 8.36 9.29
CA LEU A 280 -10.26 6.95 9.04
C LEU A 280 -9.59 6.52 7.74
N TYR A 281 -8.90 5.38 7.76
CA TYR A 281 -8.14 4.82 6.65
C TYR A 281 -8.62 3.41 6.37
N GLY A 282 -8.50 2.95 5.13
CA GLY A 282 -9.04 1.66 4.71
C GLY A 282 -8.10 0.87 3.80
N SER A 283 -8.16 -0.44 3.93
CA SER A 283 -7.54 -1.39 3.00
C SER A 283 -8.33 -2.69 2.95
N VAL A 284 -8.15 -3.47 1.89
CA VAL A 284 -8.63 -4.84 1.80
C VAL A 284 -7.44 -5.78 1.86
N VAL A 285 -7.44 -6.66 2.85
CA VAL A 285 -6.49 -7.76 2.97
C VAL A 285 -7.14 -9.03 2.41
N ALA A 286 -6.51 -9.65 1.45
CA ALA A 286 -6.98 -10.88 0.82
C ALA A 286 -5.99 -12.02 1.04
N THR A 287 -6.52 -13.19 1.40
CA THR A 287 -5.75 -14.43 1.49
C THR A 287 -6.44 -15.52 0.70
N SER A 288 -5.67 -16.28 -0.07
CA SER A 288 -6.21 -17.36 -0.90
C SER A 288 -5.44 -18.66 -0.71
N SER A 289 -6.05 -19.75 -1.16
CA SER A 289 -5.41 -21.05 -1.23
C SER A 289 -5.74 -21.68 -2.57
N SER A 290 -4.75 -21.79 -3.43
CA SER A 290 -4.89 -22.40 -4.76
C SER A 290 -3.81 -23.45 -4.96
N GLY A 291 -4.19 -24.73 -4.95
CA GLY A 291 -3.22 -25.83 -4.93
C GLY A 291 -2.25 -25.72 -3.73
N GLY A 292 -0.95 -25.69 -4.02
CA GLY A 292 0.11 -25.46 -3.02
C GLY A 292 0.37 -23.99 -2.67
N VAL A 293 -0.20 -23.04 -3.42
CA VAL A 293 0.03 -21.61 -3.23
C VAL A 293 -0.92 -21.05 -2.18
N LYS A 294 -0.37 -20.32 -1.20
CA LYS A 294 -1.11 -19.62 -0.16
C LYS A 294 -0.93 -18.12 -0.37
N GLY A 295 -1.76 -17.53 -1.23
CA GLY A 295 -1.56 -16.14 -1.64
C GLY A 295 -1.92 -15.13 -0.56
N ILE A 296 -1.22 -14.00 -0.53
CA ILE A 296 -1.58 -12.82 0.24
C ILE A 296 -1.57 -11.59 -0.67
N ALA A 297 -2.50 -10.67 -0.47
CA ALA A 297 -2.53 -9.40 -1.17
C ALA A 297 -3.10 -8.31 -0.26
N VAL A 298 -2.61 -7.10 -0.42
CA VAL A 298 -3.14 -5.90 0.23
C VAL A 298 -3.56 -4.94 -0.88
N LEU A 299 -4.79 -4.45 -0.80
CA LEU A 299 -5.32 -3.44 -1.69
C LEU A 299 -5.67 -2.21 -0.87
N ASP A 300 -5.10 -1.07 -1.22
CA ASP A 300 -5.44 0.19 -0.57
C ASP A 300 -6.85 0.63 -0.97
N VAL A 301 -7.59 1.26 -0.06
CA VAL A 301 -8.94 1.78 -0.34
C VAL A 301 -8.83 3.29 -0.39
N VAL A 302 -8.40 3.82 -1.55
CA VAL A 302 -8.12 5.27 -1.73
C VAL A 302 -9.10 5.93 -2.68
N ALA A 303 -9.28 7.25 -2.51
CA ALA A 303 -10.28 8.03 -3.24
C ALA A 303 -10.06 8.06 -4.76
N THR A 304 -8.81 7.99 -5.22
CA THR A 304 -8.45 7.96 -6.65
C THR A 304 -8.89 6.68 -7.35
N GLU A 305 -9.10 5.61 -6.59
CA GLU A 305 -9.62 4.32 -7.06
C GLU A 305 -11.13 4.18 -6.83
N ALA A 306 -11.75 5.21 -6.25
CA ALA A 306 -13.16 5.22 -5.91
C ALA A 306 -13.98 6.03 -6.92
N ARG A 307 -15.27 5.70 -7.03
CA ARG A 307 -16.25 6.62 -7.62
C ARG A 307 -16.82 7.51 -6.52
N SER A 308 -16.41 8.77 -6.49
CA SER A 308 -16.86 9.78 -5.50
C SER A 308 -18.04 10.63 -5.97
N SER A 309 -18.47 10.51 -7.23
CA SER A 309 -19.60 11.26 -7.78
C SER A 309 -20.85 10.40 -7.93
N ARG A 310 -22.03 10.93 -7.53
CA ARG A 310 -23.32 10.42 -8.03
C ARG A 310 -23.32 10.51 -9.56
N ALA A 311 -23.67 9.41 -10.24
CA ALA A 311 -24.01 9.49 -11.65
C ALA A 311 -25.22 10.43 -11.78
N THR A 312 -25.02 11.62 -12.34
CA THR A 312 -26.12 12.54 -12.62
C THR A 312 -26.86 11.95 -13.82
N ILE A 313 -28.07 11.43 -13.61
CA ILE A 313 -28.96 11.07 -14.71
C ILE A 313 -29.40 12.38 -15.34
N ALA A 314 -28.73 12.79 -16.41
CA ALA A 314 -29.20 13.86 -17.28
C ALA A 314 -30.19 13.23 -18.27
N TYR A 315 -31.46 13.61 -18.19
CA TYR A 315 -32.42 13.30 -19.24
C TYR A 315 -32.05 14.16 -20.47
N ASP A 316 -31.65 13.52 -21.56
CA ASP A 316 -31.44 14.19 -22.84
C ASP A 316 -32.79 14.21 -23.60
N PRO A 317 -33.45 15.38 -23.74
CA PRO A 317 -34.72 15.49 -24.44
C PRO A 317 -34.61 15.28 -25.96
N HIS A 318 -33.41 15.06 -26.52
CA HIS A 318 -33.20 14.81 -27.95
C HIS A 318 -33.01 13.32 -28.30
N LEU A 319 -33.06 12.42 -27.31
CA LEU A 319 -32.93 10.96 -27.51
C LEU A 319 -34.28 10.21 -27.45
N SER A 320 -35.38 10.85 -27.88
CA SER A 320 -36.68 10.20 -28.10
C SER A 320 -36.96 9.92 -29.58
#